data_AF-A0A7X8M0I3-F1
#
_entry.id   AF-A0A7X8M0I3-F1
#
_cell.length_a   1.000
_cell.length_b   1.000
_cell.length_c   1.000
_cell.angle_alpha   90.00
_cell.angle_beta   90.00
_cell.angle_gamma   90.00
#
_symmetry.space_group_name_H-M   'P 1'
#
loop_
_entity.id
_entity.type
_entity.pdbx_description
1 polymer ?
#
loop_
_entity_poly.entity_id
_entity_poly.type
_entity_poly.pdbx_seq_one_letter_code
_entity_poly.pdbx_strand_id
1 'polypeptide(L)'
;MRKRKLNVKRLITVLSGFSIVVILIVIMVINSNKSNIAKDNPSPTITATVTPSVTATPVPSPTETPAITPSPIPEETAKPGDNLVIRTDYENFLPNESGEIPIIMFHRFIETYEENTEKYYTTTFTEFEALLQTLYDAG
;
A
#
# COMPACT_ATOMS: atom_id res chain seq x y z
N MET A 1 58.07 33.02 24.16
CA MET A 1 57.11 31.99 23.69
C MET A 1 56.55 31.23 24.89
N ARG A 2 55.26 31.40 25.24
CA ARG A 2 54.64 30.81 26.43
C ARG A 2 53.98 29.47 26.07
N LYS A 3 54.59 28.34 26.43
CA LYS A 3 54.01 27.00 26.24
C LYS A 3 52.80 26.86 27.17
N ARG A 4 51.58 26.90 26.63
CA ARG A 4 50.35 26.64 27.39
C ARG A 4 50.32 25.14 27.70
N LYS A 5 50.47 24.75 28.97
CA LYS A 5 50.19 23.37 29.41
C LYS A 5 48.70 23.12 29.24
N LEU A 6 48.35 22.31 28.26
CA LEU A 6 46.96 21.91 27.99
C LEU A 6 46.48 21.02 29.14
N ASN A 7 45.39 21.41 29.80
CA ASN A 7 44.80 20.59 30.85
C ASN A 7 44.04 19.44 30.20
N VAL A 8 44.72 18.30 30.07
CA VAL A 8 44.24 17.10 29.35
C VAL A 8 42.86 16.66 29.82
N LYS A 9 42.55 16.80 31.11
CA LYS A 9 41.21 16.50 31.66
C LYS A 9 40.13 17.37 31.01
N ARG A 10 40.40 18.67 30.88
CA ARG A 10 39.49 19.65 30.25
C ARG A 10 39.36 19.41 28.74
N LEU A 11 40.43 18.96 28.08
CA LEU A 11 40.40 18.60 26.66
C LEU A 11 39.50 17.37 26.42
N ILE A 12 39.64 16.33 27.25
CA ILE A 12 38.83 15.10 27.13
C ILE A 12 37.36 15.40 27.37
N THR A 13 37.02 16.22 28.37
CA THR A 13 35.62 16.62 28.62
C THR A 13 35.02 17.37 27.44
N VAL A 14 35.77 18.30 26.83
CA VAL A 14 35.29 19.05 25.66
C VAL A 14 35.14 18.15 24.43
N LEU A 15 36.10 17.25 24.20
CA LEU A 15 36.07 16.33 23.05
C LEU A 15 34.93 15.30 23.17
N SER A 16 34.67 14.82 24.39
CA SER A 16 33.54 13.93 24.68
C SER A 16 32.20 14.63 24.44
N GLY A 17 32.03 15.86 24.93
CA GLY A 17 30.83 16.65 24.66
C GLY A 17 30.62 16.93 23.17
N PHE A 18 31.68 17.28 22.45
CA PHE A 18 31.63 17.50 21.01
C PHE A 18 31.26 16.23 20.24
N SER A 19 31.80 15.08 20.63
CA SER A 19 31.46 13.78 20.03
C SER A 19 29.97 13.44 20.16
N ILE A 20 29.37 13.73 21.33
CA ILE A 20 27.93 13.48 21.57
C ILE A 20 27.06 14.36 20.65
N VAL A 21 27.43 15.63 20.49
CA VAL A 21 26.70 16.56 19.60
C VAL A 21 26.76 16.11 18.14
N VAL A 22 27.92 15.66 17.67
CA VAL A 22 28.06 15.14 16.29
C VAL A 22 27.20 13.90 16.07
N ILE A 23 27.17 12.97 17.04
CA ILE A 23 26.34 11.76 16.95
C ILE A 23 24.84 12.12 16.86
N LEU A 24 24.38 13.09 17.66
CA LEU A 24 22.98 13.54 17.61
C LEU A 24 22.61 14.16 16.25
N ILE A 25 23.52 14.94 15.64
CA ILE A 25 23.28 15.52 14.31
C ILE A 25 23.17 14.41 13.25
N VAL A 26 24.02 13.38 13.30
CA VAL A 26 23.96 12.25 12.36
C VAL A 26 22.64 11.49 12.48
N ILE A 27 22.18 11.20 13.71
CA ILE A 27 20.89 10.55 13.95
C ILE A 27 19.73 11.39 13.41
N MET A 28 19.79 12.72 13.60
CA MET A 28 18.76 13.62 13.10
C MET A 28 18.70 13.62 11.56
N VAL A 29 19.85 13.59 10.88
CA VAL A 29 19.93 13.53 9.41
C VAL A 29 19.38 12.20 8.87
N ILE A 30 19.75 11.08 9.48
CA ILE A 30 19.24 9.75 9.10
C ILE A 30 17.71 9.70 9.24
N ASN A 31 17.17 10.23 10.34
CA ASN A 31 15.72 10.27 10.57
C ASN A 31 15.00 11.27 9.67
N SER A 32 15.67 12.35 9.25
CA SER A 32 15.10 13.37 8.36
C SER A 32 15.04 12.93 6.90
N ASN A 33 15.83 11.93 6.49
CA ASN A 33 15.90 11.50 5.09
C ASN A 33 14.77 10.55 4.66
N LYS A 34 13.74 10.34 5.50
CA LYS A 34 12.60 9.43 5.23
C LYS A 34 11.43 10.11 4.50
N SER A 35 11.68 11.15 3.70
CA SER A 35 10.62 11.86 3.00
C SER A 35 11.03 12.23 1.56
N ASN A 36 10.12 11.95 0.62
CA ASN A 36 10.07 12.34 -0.79
C ASN A 36 10.54 11.31 -1.84
N ILE A 37 9.74 10.24 -2.00
CA ILE A 37 9.57 9.59 -3.32
C ILE A 37 8.07 9.56 -3.61
N ALA A 38 7.58 10.60 -4.29
CA ALA A 38 6.34 10.58 -5.07
C ALA A 38 6.21 11.90 -5.85
N LYS A 39 6.95 12.01 -6.96
CA LYS A 39 6.60 12.92 -8.06
C LYS A 39 6.84 12.18 -9.36
N ASP A 40 5.88 11.34 -9.73
CA ASP A 40 5.59 11.05 -11.12
C ASP A 40 4.13 10.59 -11.18
N ASN A 41 3.25 11.52 -11.51
CA ASN A 41 1.85 11.24 -11.82
C ASN A 41 1.72 11.35 -13.35
N PRO A 42 1.87 10.24 -14.12
CA PRO A 42 1.67 10.30 -15.55
C PRO A 42 0.18 10.51 -15.85
N SER A 43 -0.15 11.64 -16.45
CA SER A 43 -1.47 11.90 -17.01
C SER A 43 -1.85 10.78 -18.00
N PRO A 44 -3.07 10.21 -17.94
CA PRO A 44 -3.46 9.15 -18.87
C PRO A 44 -3.51 9.69 -20.30
N THR A 45 -2.75 9.06 -21.20
CA THR A 45 -2.87 9.29 -22.64
C THR A 45 -4.03 8.44 -23.16
N ILE A 46 -5.04 9.06 -23.77
CA ILE A 46 -6.16 8.33 -24.38
C ILE A 46 -5.64 7.69 -25.68
N THR A 47 -5.42 6.38 -25.66
CA THR A 47 -5.11 5.59 -26.86
C THR A 47 -6.41 5.21 -27.59
N ALA A 48 -6.50 5.53 -28.88
CA ALA A 48 -7.64 5.11 -29.70
C ALA A 48 -7.73 3.58 -29.76
N THR A 49 -8.88 3.04 -29.38
CA THR A 49 -9.15 1.60 -29.40
C THR A 49 -9.26 1.13 -30.84
N VAL A 50 -8.32 0.32 -31.30
CA VAL A 50 -8.38 -0.34 -32.61
C VAL A 50 -9.31 -1.54 -32.46
N THR A 51 -10.47 -1.51 -33.12
CA THR A 51 -11.41 -2.64 -33.15
C THR A 51 -10.74 -3.86 -33.80
N PRO A 52 -10.57 -5.00 -33.09
CA PRO A 52 -9.99 -6.19 -33.70
C PRO A 52 -10.98 -6.83 -34.68
N SER A 53 -10.48 -7.19 -35.86
CA SER A 53 -11.23 -7.98 -36.84
C SER A 53 -11.32 -9.43 -36.35
N VAL A 54 -12.54 -9.98 -36.29
CA VAL A 54 -12.81 -11.33 -35.79
C VAL A 54 -12.34 -12.35 -36.85
N THR A 55 -11.30 -13.11 -36.52
CA THR A 55 -10.88 -14.29 -37.27
C THR A 55 -11.57 -15.52 -36.70
N ALA A 56 -12.19 -16.34 -37.56
CA ALA A 56 -12.91 -17.55 -37.14
C ALA A 56 -11.97 -18.57 -36.46
N THR A 57 -12.33 -18.97 -35.25
CA THR A 57 -11.60 -19.95 -34.42
C THR A 57 -11.86 -21.38 -34.90
N PRO A 58 -10.84 -22.26 -35.00
CA PRO A 58 -11.06 -23.68 -35.29
C PRO A 58 -11.71 -24.40 -34.10
N VAL A 59 -12.58 -25.36 -34.41
CA VAL A 59 -13.37 -26.15 -33.43
C VAL A 59 -12.44 -27.05 -32.59
N PRO A 60 -12.49 -27.02 -31.25
CA PRO A 60 -11.69 -27.90 -30.40
C PRO A 60 -12.25 -29.33 -30.32
N SER A 61 -11.32 -30.29 -30.25
CA SER A 61 -11.54 -31.72 -30.01
C SER A 61 -12.06 -31.99 -28.59
N PRO A 62 -12.93 -32.99 -28.34
CA PRO A 62 -13.47 -33.25 -27.01
C PRO A 62 -12.36 -33.67 -26.04
N THR A 63 -12.21 -32.90 -24.97
CA THR A 63 -11.35 -33.19 -23.81
C THR A 63 -12.20 -33.82 -22.72
N GLU A 64 -11.74 -34.91 -22.12
CA GLU A 64 -12.43 -35.59 -21.03
C GLU A 64 -12.61 -34.64 -19.83
N THR A 65 -13.85 -34.56 -19.33
CA THR A 65 -14.26 -33.68 -18.24
C THR A 65 -13.75 -34.23 -16.90
N PRO A 66 -12.93 -33.49 -16.13
CA PRO A 66 -12.60 -33.89 -14.77
C PRO A 66 -13.84 -33.82 -13.86
N ALA A 67 -13.94 -34.78 -12.93
CA ALA A 67 -15.04 -34.86 -11.97
C ALA A 67 -15.13 -33.59 -11.11
N ILE A 68 -16.33 -33.02 -11.05
CA ILE A 68 -16.63 -31.78 -10.34
C ILE A 68 -16.70 -32.08 -8.84
N THR A 69 -15.70 -31.62 -8.08
CA THR A 69 -15.82 -31.51 -6.61
C THR A 69 -16.83 -30.41 -6.30
N PRO A 70 -17.84 -30.63 -5.44
CA PRO A 70 -18.80 -29.57 -5.11
C PRO A 70 -18.09 -28.41 -4.41
N SER A 71 -18.15 -27.22 -5.02
CA SER A 71 -17.72 -25.96 -4.42
C SER A 71 -18.59 -25.66 -3.19
N PRO A 72 -18.04 -25.11 -2.10
CA PRO A 72 -18.86 -24.67 -0.96
C PRO A 72 -19.90 -23.65 -1.46
N ILE A 73 -21.15 -23.85 -1.03
CA ILE A 73 -22.24 -22.90 -1.24
C ILE A 73 -21.89 -21.62 -0.45
N PRO A 74 -21.88 -20.43 -1.08
CA PRO A 74 -21.68 -19.19 -0.36
C PRO A 74 -22.74 -19.05 0.73
N GLU A 75 -22.31 -18.82 1.96
CA GLU A 75 -23.20 -18.47 3.06
C GLU A 75 -23.79 -17.09 2.77
N GLU A 76 -25.11 -16.99 2.68
CA GLU A 76 -25.81 -15.75 2.37
C GLU A 76 -25.64 -14.76 3.54
N THR A 77 -24.82 -13.74 3.33
CA THR A 77 -24.70 -12.62 4.26
C THR A 77 -26.08 -12.03 4.52
N ALA A 78 -26.45 -11.88 5.80
CA ALA A 78 -27.76 -11.37 6.20
C ALA A 78 -28.09 -10.07 5.46
N LYS A 79 -29.28 -10.02 4.84
CA LYS A 79 -29.81 -8.81 4.20
C LYS A 79 -29.71 -7.65 5.21
N PRO A 80 -29.12 -6.50 4.82
CA PRO A 80 -29.14 -5.33 5.67
C PRO A 80 -30.58 -4.99 6.05
N GLY A 81 -30.81 -4.64 7.31
CA GLY A 81 -32.15 -4.36 7.82
C GLY A 81 -32.90 -3.35 6.95
N ASP A 82 -34.23 -3.48 6.86
CA ASP A 82 -35.09 -2.63 6.02
C ASP A 82 -35.12 -1.14 6.45
N ASN A 83 -34.33 -0.76 7.46
CA ASN A 83 -34.18 0.59 7.99
C ASN A 83 -32.99 1.37 7.39
N LEU A 84 -32.33 0.87 6.34
CA LEU A 84 -31.29 1.62 5.65
C LEU A 84 -31.90 2.75 4.82
N VAL A 85 -31.73 3.99 5.29
CA VAL A 85 -32.03 5.18 4.49
C VAL A 85 -30.85 5.45 3.56
N ILE A 86 -30.96 5.04 2.30
CA ILE A 86 -30.01 5.43 1.26
C ILE A 86 -30.25 6.91 0.95
N ARG A 87 -29.29 7.78 1.25
CA ARG A 87 -29.38 9.20 0.90
C ARG A 87 -29.08 9.42 -0.58
N THR A 88 -29.97 10.16 -1.24
CA THR A 88 -29.86 10.53 -2.66
C THR A 88 -29.90 12.04 -2.89
N ASP A 89 -30.03 12.84 -1.82
CA ASP A 89 -30.14 14.29 -1.80
C ASP A 89 -28.78 15.00 -1.71
N TYR A 90 -27.87 14.62 -2.61
CA TYR A 90 -26.49 15.13 -2.65
C TYR A 90 -26.37 16.65 -2.86
N GLU A 91 -27.41 17.31 -3.37
CA GLU A 91 -27.50 18.76 -3.49
C GLU A 91 -27.53 19.48 -2.13
N ASN A 92 -28.02 18.79 -1.09
CA ASN A 92 -28.15 19.33 0.26
C ASN A 92 -27.16 18.72 1.26
N PHE A 93 -26.60 17.54 0.94
CA PHE A 93 -25.64 16.84 1.79
C PHE A 93 -24.48 16.30 0.97
N LEU A 94 -23.41 17.09 0.91
CA LEU A 94 -22.14 16.69 0.30
C LEU A 94 -21.38 15.72 1.23
N PRO A 95 -20.65 14.74 0.67
CA PRO A 95 -19.72 13.94 1.45
C PRO A 95 -18.66 14.83 2.09
N ASN A 96 -18.16 14.41 3.26
CA ASN A 96 -17.04 15.12 3.88
C ASN A 96 -15.75 14.80 3.12
N GLU A 97 -15.29 15.74 2.31
CA GLU A 97 -14.00 15.65 1.60
C GLU A 97 -12.84 16.31 2.35
N SER A 98 -13.04 16.64 3.63
CA SER A 98 -11.98 17.22 4.45
C SER A 98 -10.97 16.16 4.86
N GLY A 99 -9.68 16.44 4.63
CA GLY A 99 -8.58 15.55 5.01
C GLY A 99 -7.83 14.99 3.81
N GLU A 100 -6.88 14.11 4.07
CA GLU A 100 -6.19 13.36 3.02
C GLU A 100 -6.98 12.07 2.74
N ILE A 101 -7.42 11.89 1.48
CA ILE A 101 -8.17 10.71 1.05
C ILE A 101 -7.19 9.73 0.36
N PRO A 102 -6.76 8.65 1.02
CA PRO A 102 -5.79 7.73 0.45
C PRO A 102 -6.41 6.88 -0.66
N ILE A 103 -5.72 6.80 -1.81
CA ILE A 103 -6.08 5.90 -2.91
C ILE A 103 -5.11 4.72 -2.88
N ILE A 104 -5.63 3.53 -2.62
CA ILE A 104 -4.83 2.30 -2.55
C ILE A 104 -5.08 1.47 -3.82
N MET A 105 -4.00 1.08 -4.50
CA MET A 105 -4.06 0.25 -5.70
C MET A 105 -3.48 -1.14 -5.45
N PHE A 106 -4.26 -2.17 -5.80
CA PHE A 106 -3.83 -3.56 -5.80
C PHE A 106 -3.67 -4.06 -7.22
N HIS A 107 -2.69 -4.95 -7.44
CA HIS A 107 -2.39 -5.45 -8.79
C HIS A 107 -2.81 -6.91 -8.97
N ARG A 108 -2.43 -7.79 -8.01
CA ARG A 108 -2.72 -9.23 -8.07
C ARG A 108 -3.07 -9.80 -6.71
N PHE A 109 -4.08 -10.65 -6.68
CA PHE A 109 -4.48 -11.45 -5.51
C PHE A 109 -4.14 -12.92 -5.72
N ILE A 110 -3.65 -13.58 -4.68
CA ILE A 110 -3.37 -15.02 -4.65
C ILE A 110 -3.81 -15.62 -3.31
N GLU A 111 -3.91 -16.95 -3.22
CA GLU A 111 -4.22 -17.62 -1.95
C GLU A 111 -3.01 -17.67 -1.02
N THR A 112 -1.86 -18.11 -1.52
CA THR A 112 -0.62 -18.26 -0.76
C THR A 112 0.58 -17.90 -1.62
N TYR A 113 1.62 -17.30 -1.03
CA TYR A 113 2.87 -17.04 -1.74
C TYR A 113 3.60 -18.33 -2.13
N GLU A 114 3.93 -18.47 -3.40
CA GLU A 114 4.84 -19.50 -3.90
C GLU A 114 6.30 -18.99 -3.91
N GLU A 115 7.25 -19.91 -4.01
CA GLU A 115 8.70 -19.62 -3.90
C GLU A 115 9.20 -18.56 -4.90
N ASN A 116 8.58 -18.51 -6.10
CA ASN A 116 8.93 -17.55 -7.16
C ASN A 116 7.89 -16.43 -7.33
N THR A 117 7.05 -16.18 -6.32
CA THR A 117 6.05 -15.11 -6.40
C THR A 117 6.67 -13.75 -6.08
N GLU A 118 6.49 -12.79 -6.98
CA GLU A 118 6.85 -11.40 -6.73
C GLU A 118 5.90 -10.75 -5.72
N LYS A 119 6.42 -10.43 -4.52
CA LYS A 119 5.62 -9.89 -3.41
C LYS A 119 5.28 -8.41 -3.53
N TYR A 120 5.99 -7.65 -4.36
CA TYR A 120 5.80 -6.19 -4.40
C TYR A 120 4.46 -5.78 -5.01
N TYR A 121 3.98 -6.54 -5.99
CA TYR A 121 2.70 -6.31 -6.67
C TYR A 121 1.66 -7.39 -6.36
N THR A 122 1.91 -8.24 -5.38
CA THR A 122 1.03 -9.37 -5.06
C THR A 122 0.68 -9.35 -3.59
N THR A 123 -0.60 -9.53 -3.29
CA THR A 123 -1.10 -9.69 -1.93
C THR A 123 -1.92 -10.97 -1.82
N THR A 124 -1.96 -11.57 -0.63
CA THR A 124 -2.84 -12.72 -0.39
C THR A 124 -4.25 -12.26 -0.02
N PHE A 125 -5.25 -13.10 -0.25
CA PHE A 125 -6.63 -12.81 0.20
C PHE A 125 -6.68 -12.55 1.71
N THR A 126 -5.98 -13.35 2.51
CA THR A 126 -5.89 -13.18 3.96
C THR A 126 -5.32 -11.83 4.37
N GLU A 127 -4.25 -11.37 3.71
CA GLU A 127 -3.66 -10.05 3.99
C GLU A 127 -4.59 -8.92 3.60
N PHE A 128 -5.29 -9.06 2.46
CA PHE A 128 -6.26 -8.07 2.02
C PHE A 128 -7.45 -7.96 2.97
N GLU A 129 -8.01 -9.07 3.43
CA GLU A 129 -9.10 -9.09 4.42
C GLU A 129 -8.67 -8.45 5.74
N ALA A 130 -7.46 -8.76 6.22
CA ALA A 130 -6.91 -8.14 7.42
C ALA A 130 -6.73 -6.62 7.27
N LEU A 131 -6.32 -6.15 6.08
CA LEU A 131 -6.23 -4.73 5.77
C LEU A 131 -7.61 -4.06 5.78
N LEU A 132 -8.62 -4.68 5.16
CA LEU A 132 -9.99 -4.16 5.19
C LEU A 132 -10.54 -4.06 6.62
N GLN A 133 -10.29 -5.09 7.44
CA GLN A 133 -10.69 -5.07 8.84
C GLN A 133 -9.98 -3.93 9.60
N THR A 134 -8.69 -3.74 9.37
CA THR A 134 -7.92 -2.65 9.97
C THR A 134 -8.49 -1.28 9.60
N LEU A 135 -8.85 -1.07 8.34
CA LEU A 135 -9.45 0.19 7.88
C LEU A 135 -10.83 0.41 8.49
N TYR A 136 -11.64 -0.65 8.60
CA TYR A 136 -12.94 -0.58 9.22
C TYR A 136 -12.86 -0.21 10.71
N ASP A 137 -11.93 -0.83 11.45
CA ASP A 137 -11.76 -0.59 12.89
C ASP A 137 -11.15 0.79 13.19
N ALA A 138 -10.35 1.33 12.26
CA ALA A 138 -9.68 2.63 12.42
C ALA A 138 -10.60 3.84 12.14
N GLY A 139 -11.61 3.69 11.28
CA GLY A 139 -12.56 4.75 10.91
C GLY A 139 -11.97 5.82 9.99
#